data_AF-A0A9J7E6E8-F1
#
_entry.id   AF-A0A9J7E6E8-F1
#
_cell.length_a   1.000
_cell.length_b   1.000
_cell.length_c   1.000
_cell.angle_alpha   90.00
_cell.angle_beta   90.00
_cell.angle_gamma   90.00
#
_symmetry.space_group_name_H-M   'P 1'
#
loop_
_entity.id
_entity.type
_entity.pdbx_description
1 polymer ?
#
loop_
_entity_poly.entity_id
_entity_poly.type
_entity_poly.pdbx_seq_one_letter_code
_entity_poly.pdbx_strand_id
1 'polypeptide(L)'
;MKLIPCYFIRVTSLFFKRIRMDHFGLSHILLEPDKYNPDTLDLLVDEEAREYWLNTCEKLTEKYVNFALLNNEDPTVEIRALKFKTCYVEALKELKINPLAHGQLTIRLLLDINETCLRSQGFFDLWKKQKKYENDSALATLATRLAELDALPDDRQRWIEIIRGVLAGNMFDWGAQAVTSILNSGLYEALEKIQKRPWLYDGLDKWLDKLEKTVHHCAAVFVDNSGVDIVLGILPFVRALLLRGTGVILCANEWPALNDVTNVELEEILQGASHICPIISAALSTGDLVVRSSGQRGPCLDLRTISDYALK
;
A
#
# COMPACT_ATOMS: atom_id res chain seq x y z
N MET A 1 -6.26 15.54 -9.97
CA MET A 1 -4.98 14.93 -10.38
C MET A 1 -4.90 13.55 -9.74
N LYS A 2 -4.77 12.47 -10.52
CA LYS A 2 -4.73 11.10 -9.95
C LYS A 2 -3.37 10.91 -9.28
N LEU A 3 -3.32 10.76 -7.95
CA LEU A 3 -2.21 10.03 -7.35
C LEU A 3 -2.33 8.60 -7.87
N ILE A 4 -1.41 8.24 -8.75
CA ILE A 4 -1.19 6.84 -9.11
C ILE A 4 -0.14 6.37 -8.10
N PRO A 5 -0.46 5.46 -7.17
CA PRO A 5 0.58 4.82 -6.39
C PRO A 5 1.46 4.04 -7.37
N CYS A 6 2.72 4.44 -7.47
CA CYS A 6 3.72 3.72 -8.23
C CYS A 6 4.15 2.52 -7.38
N TYR A 7 3.70 1.32 -7.75
CA TYR A 7 4.41 0.10 -7.39
C TYR A 7 5.82 0.19 -7.99
N PHE A 8 6.83 0.46 -7.15
CA PHE A 8 8.22 0.35 -7.55
C PHE A 8 8.68 -1.10 -7.40
N ILE A 9 8.70 -1.85 -8.50
CA ILE A 9 9.39 -3.15 -8.56
C ILE A 9 10.83 -2.89 -8.99
N ARG A 10 11.77 -2.78 -8.05
CA ARG A 10 13.21 -2.81 -8.39
C ARG A 10 13.68 -4.25 -8.45
N VAL A 11 14.09 -4.69 -9.63
CA VAL A 11 14.67 -6.01 -9.87
C VAL A 11 16.18 -5.89 -9.95
N THR A 12 16.90 -6.37 -8.94
CA THR A 12 18.36 -6.52 -9.00
C THR A 12 18.72 -7.98 -9.27
N SER A 13 19.37 -8.26 -10.41
CA SER A 13 20.03 -9.54 -10.62
C SER A 13 21.37 -9.53 -9.88
N LEU A 14 21.40 -10.05 -8.67
CA LEU A 14 22.64 -10.29 -7.94
C LEU A 14 22.98 -11.77 -8.05
N PHE A 15 24.13 -12.08 -8.63
CA PHE A 15 24.69 -13.43 -8.70
C PHE A 15 25.09 -13.87 -7.29
N PHE A 16 24.22 -14.59 -6.57
CA PHE A 16 24.62 -15.23 -5.32
C PHE A 16 23.98 -16.62 -5.17
N LYS A 17 24.80 -17.60 -4.77
CA LYS A 17 24.34 -18.92 -4.32
C LYS A 17 23.49 -18.75 -3.06
N ARG A 18 22.21 -19.11 -3.13
CA ARG A 18 21.27 -19.44 -2.03
C ARG A 18 21.62 -18.76 -0.69
N ILE A 19 21.67 -17.44 -0.69
CA ILE A 19 21.76 -16.64 0.54
C ILE A 19 20.35 -16.63 1.13
N ARG A 20 20.23 -16.95 2.42
CA ARG A 20 18.95 -16.84 3.14
C ARG A 20 18.44 -15.40 3.00
N MET A 21 17.14 -15.22 2.75
CA MET A 21 16.54 -13.90 2.53
C MET A 21 16.61 -12.98 3.76
N ASP A 22 16.98 -13.53 4.93
CA ASP A 22 17.31 -12.79 6.16
C ASP A 22 18.50 -11.82 5.98
N HIS A 23 19.36 -11.99 4.97
CA HIS A 23 20.51 -11.12 4.69
C HIS A 23 20.28 -10.09 3.57
N PHE A 24 19.10 -10.07 2.93
CA PHE A 24 18.78 -9.05 1.92
C PHE A 24 18.39 -7.74 2.62
N GLY A 25 19.37 -6.87 2.85
CA GLY A 25 19.15 -5.49 3.28
C GLY A 25 18.46 -4.69 2.17
N LEU A 26 17.40 -3.97 2.53
CA LEU A 26 16.69 -3.03 1.64
C LEU A 26 17.49 -1.72 1.43
N SER A 27 18.58 -1.52 2.18
CA SER A 27 19.50 -0.36 2.14
C SER A 27 20.08 -0.01 0.77
N HIS A 28 20.04 -0.91 -0.21
CA HIS A 28 20.63 -0.69 -1.54
C HIS A 28 19.60 -0.54 -2.67
N ILE A 29 18.32 -0.29 -2.34
CA ILE A 29 17.24 -0.06 -3.33
C ILE A 29 17.36 1.28 -4.07
N LEU A 30 18.18 2.22 -3.61
CA LEU A 30 18.50 3.43 -4.38
C LEU A 30 19.92 3.35 -4.96
N LEU A 31 20.07 3.64 -6.25
CA LEU A 31 21.39 3.74 -6.89
C LEU A 31 22.12 5.01 -6.43
N GLU A 32 21.39 6.13 -6.34
CA GLU A 32 21.89 7.43 -5.92
C GLU A 32 20.92 8.04 -4.90
N PRO A 33 21.00 7.66 -3.60
CA PRO A 33 20.07 8.11 -2.57
C PRO A 33 19.96 9.65 -2.46
N ASP A 34 21.08 10.35 -2.62
CA ASP A 34 21.17 11.81 -2.53
C ASP A 34 20.44 12.53 -3.68
N LYS A 35 20.20 11.84 -4.81
CA LYS A 35 19.47 12.38 -5.97
C LYS A 35 17.99 11.96 -6.00
N TYR A 36 17.60 11.05 -5.10
CA TYR A 36 16.23 10.58 -5.04
C TYR A 36 15.36 11.56 -4.27
N ASN A 37 14.29 12.02 -4.92
CA ASN A 37 13.24 12.80 -4.29
C ASN A 37 11.96 11.95 -4.24
N PRO A 38 11.46 11.57 -3.05
CA PRO A 38 10.22 10.81 -2.93
C PRO A 38 8.98 11.66 -3.20
N ASP A 39 9.08 12.99 -3.07
CA ASP A 39 7.96 13.91 -3.19
C ASP A 39 7.96 14.52 -4.60
N THR A 40 7.15 13.93 -5.48
CA THR A 40 7.13 14.25 -6.92
C THR A 40 6.43 15.56 -7.26
N LEU A 41 5.72 16.16 -6.31
CA LEU A 41 5.00 17.42 -6.46
C LEU A 41 5.46 18.41 -5.39
N ASP A 42 5.94 19.57 -5.84
CA ASP A 42 6.28 20.68 -4.97
C ASP A 42 5.09 21.64 -4.87
N LEU A 43 4.39 21.61 -3.72
CA LEU A 43 3.20 22.42 -3.50
C LEU A 43 3.55 23.88 -3.18
N LEU A 44 4.82 24.25 -3.00
CA LEU A 44 5.20 25.67 -2.93
C LEU A 44 5.13 26.32 -4.32
N VAL A 45 5.49 25.58 -5.35
CA VAL A 45 5.53 26.06 -6.73
C VAL A 45 4.20 25.83 -7.45
N ASP A 46 3.59 24.65 -7.28
CA ASP A 46 2.33 24.30 -7.94
C ASP A 46 1.13 24.76 -7.10
N GLU A 47 0.63 25.96 -7.41
CA GLU A 47 -0.48 26.58 -6.70
C GLU A 47 -1.81 25.82 -6.87
N GLU A 48 -2.08 25.30 -8.08
CA GLU A 48 -3.29 24.53 -8.34
C GLU A 48 -3.29 23.22 -7.54
N ALA A 49 -2.17 22.50 -7.55
CA ALA A 49 -2.01 21.31 -6.73
C ALA A 49 -2.09 21.63 -5.24
N ARG A 50 -1.47 22.74 -4.79
CA ARG A 50 -1.53 23.18 -3.39
C ARG A 50 -2.96 23.42 -2.94
N GLU A 51 -3.74 24.20 -3.69
CA GLU A 51 -5.14 24.47 -3.36
C GLU A 51 -5.96 23.18 -3.35
N TYR A 52 -5.77 22.32 -4.35
CA TYR A 52 -6.43 21.02 -4.41
C TYR A 52 -6.14 20.15 -3.17
N TRP A 53 -4.87 20.03 -2.78
CA TRP A 53 -4.45 19.18 -1.67
C TRP A 53 -4.87 19.70 -0.31
N LEU A 54 -4.75 21.01 -0.06
CA LEU A 54 -5.22 21.62 1.18
C LEU A 54 -6.73 21.45 1.34
N ASN A 55 -7.50 21.70 0.27
CA ASN A 55 -8.95 21.51 0.29
C ASN A 55 -9.34 20.03 0.42
N THR A 56 -8.55 19.11 -0.14
CA THR A 56 -8.76 17.67 -0.02
C THR A 56 -8.54 17.20 1.41
N CYS A 57 -7.44 17.62 2.05
CA CYS A 57 -7.12 17.32 3.44
C CYS A 57 -8.18 17.86 4.40
N GLU A 58 -8.66 19.09 4.17
CA GLU A 58 -9.71 19.70 4.97
C GLU A 58 -11.02 18.89 4.89
N LYS A 59 -11.41 18.43 3.70
CA LYS A 59 -12.58 17.55 3.52
C LYS A 59 -12.42 16.18 4.18
N LEU A 60 -11.22 15.60 4.11
CA LEU A 60 -10.92 14.31 4.75
C LEU A 60 -11.05 14.38 6.28
N THR A 61 -10.84 15.57 6.88
CA THR A 61 -11.00 15.79 8.33
C THR A 61 -12.36 15.31 8.84
N GLU A 62 -13.44 15.65 8.14
CA GLU A 62 -14.79 15.21 8.54
C GLU A 62 -14.95 13.69 8.44
N LYS A 63 -14.30 13.06 7.46
CA LYS A 63 -14.31 11.60 7.32
C LYS A 63 -13.63 10.93 8.52
N TYR A 64 -12.47 11.44 8.96
CA TYR A 64 -11.79 10.92 10.14
C TYR A 64 -12.61 11.10 11.42
N VAL A 65 -13.22 12.27 11.62
CA VAL A 65 -14.10 12.53 12.77
C VAL A 65 -15.28 11.57 12.78
N ASN A 66 -16.01 11.45 11.66
CA ASN A 66 -17.13 10.52 11.56
C ASN A 66 -16.70 9.08 11.82
N PHE A 67 -15.54 8.67 11.29
CA PHE A 67 -15.03 7.33 11.51
C PHE A 67 -14.69 7.09 12.99
N ALA A 68 -14.04 8.04 13.65
CA ALA A 68 -13.72 7.98 15.07
C ALA A 68 -14.98 7.83 15.93
N LEU A 69 -16.02 8.62 15.66
CA LEU A 69 -17.29 8.58 16.38
C LEU A 69 -18.06 7.26 16.19
N LEU A 70 -18.05 6.71 14.98
CA LEU A 70 -18.78 5.47 14.69
C LEU A 70 -18.11 4.21 15.25
N ASN A 71 -16.79 4.23 15.42
CA ASN A 71 -16.01 3.02 15.72
C ASN A 71 -15.48 2.96 17.16
N ASN A 72 -15.76 3.98 17.97
CA ASN A 72 -15.24 4.11 19.32
C ASN A 72 -16.36 4.40 20.33
N GLU A 73 -16.42 3.57 21.38
CA GLU A 73 -17.43 3.66 22.45
C GLU A 73 -16.91 4.44 23.68
N ASP A 74 -15.68 4.95 23.62
CA ASP A 74 -15.07 5.76 24.67
C ASP A 74 -15.88 7.06 24.87
N PRO A 75 -16.35 7.36 26.10
CA PRO A 75 -17.11 8.58 26.39
C PRO A 75 -16.37 9.89 26.03
N THR A 76 -15.06 9.85 25.89
CA THR A 76 -14.22 11.00 25.52
C THR A 76 -14.04 11.16 24.01
N VAL A 77 -14.53 10.23 23.19
CA VAL A 77 -14.28 10.20 21.73
C VAL A 77 -14.70 11.51 21.06
N GLU A 78 -15.86 12.08 21.42
CA GLU A 78 -16.35 13.33 20.84
C GLU A 78 -15.40 14.49 21.08
N ILE A 79 -14.91 14.62 22.33
CA ILE A 79 -13.96 15.67 22.72
C ILE A 79 -12.62 15.46 22.01
N ARG A 80 -12.13 14.22 21.94
CA ARG A 80 -10.86 13.89 21.27
C ARG A 80 -10.94 14.13 19.76
N ALA A 81 -12.04 13.76 19.13
CA ALA A 81 -12.29 13.97 17.70
C ALA A 81 -12.40 15.47 17.38
N LEU A 82 -13.05 16.26 18.23
CA LEU A 82 -13.11 17.72 18.09
C LEU A 82 -11.71 18.35 18.22
N LYS A 83 -10.91 17.93 19.21
CA LYS A 83 -9.53 18.40 19.37
C LYS A 83 -8.65 18.06 18.16
N PHE A 84 -8.78 16.85 17.62
CA PHE A 84 -8.12 16.45 16.38
C PHE A 84 -8.50 17.40 15.24
N LYS A 85 -9.81 17.58 15.02
CA LYS A 85 -10.34 18.44 13.96
C LYS A 85 -9.83 19.86 14.08
N THR A 86 -9.90 20.46 15.26
CA THR A 86 -9.39 21.81 15.51
C THR A 86 -7.91 21.90 15.20
N CYS A 87 -7.11 21.00 15.75
CA CYS A 87 -5.65 20.99 15.57
C CYS A 87 -5.26 20.87 14.09
N TYR A 88 -5.86 19.94 13.35
CA TYR A 88 -5.51 19.72 11.95
C TYR A 88 -5.99 20.84 11.04
N VAL A 89 -7.23 21.33 11.22
CA VAL A 89 -7.78 22.44 10.42
C VAL A 89 -7.00 23.74 10.67
N GLU A 90 -6.56 24.00 11.90
CA GLU A 90 -5.71 25.15 12.21
C GLU A 90 -4.36 25.06 11.50
N ALA A 91 -3.71 23.89 11.51
CA ALA A 91 -2.47 23.66 10.76
C ALA A 91 -2.66 23.87 9.25
N LEU A 92 -3.77 23.38 8.67
CA LEU A 92 -4.08 23.60 7.25
C LEU A 92 -4.33 25.08 6.94
N LYS A 93 -4.97 25.83 7.85
CA LYS A 93 -5.17 27.29 7.68
C LYS A 93 -3.85 28.05 7.75
N GLU A 94 -2.95 27.67 8.66
CA GLU A 94 -1.61 28.24 8.74
C GLU A 94 -0.85 28.01 7.43
N LEU A 95 -0.88 26.79 6.90
CA LEU A 95 -0.24 26.44 5.62
C LEU A 95 -0.85 27.16 4.40
N LYS A 96 -2.14 27.53 4.45
CA LYS A 96 -2.76 28.39 3.42
C LYS A 96 -2.20 29.81 3.46
N ILE A 97 -1.90 30.35 4.64
CA ILE A 97 -1.39 31.72 4.82
C ILE A 97 0.12 31.77 4.59
N ASN A 98 0.85 30.79 5.14
CA ASN A 98 2.29 30.67 5.06
C ASN A 98 2.67 29.24 4.66
N PRO A 99 2.74 28.94 3.34
CA PRO A 99 3.13 27.62 2.84
C PRO A 99 4.51 27.13 3.31
N LEU A 100 5.38 28.04 3.77
CA LEU A 100 6.73 27.73 4.25
C LEU A 100 6.81 27.50 5.77
N ALA A 101 5.70 27.60 6.51
CA ALA A 101 5.68 27.52 7.98
C ALA A 101 6.37 26.27 8.54
N HIS A 102 6.34 25.17 7.78
CA HIS A 102 6.91 23.87 8.15
C HIS A 102 8.01 23.38 7.19
N GLY A 103 8.64 24.29 6.45
CA GLY A 103 9.64 23.95 5.43
C GLY A 103 9.02 23.69 4.06
N GLN A 104 9.49 22.65 3.34
CA GLN A 104 8.95 22.33 2.02
C GLN A 104 7.52 21.78 2.15
N LEU A 105 6.57 22.40 1.45
CA LEU A 105 5.19 21.93 1.44
C LEU A 105 5.03 20.78 0.43
N THR A 106 4.84 19.58 0.96
CA THR A 106 4.61 18.36 0.16
C THR A 106 3.32 17.68 0.60
N ILE A 107 2.81 16.76 -0.21
CA ILE A 107 1.64 15.93 0.14
C ILE A 107 1.95 15.11 1.40
N ARG A 108 3.17 14.55 1.47
CA ARG A 108 3.67 13.79 2.63
C ARG A 108 3.57 14.60 3.92
N LEU A 109 4.03 15.86 3.91
CA LEU A 109 3.93 16.74 5.08
C LEU A 109 2.48 16.92 5.55
N LEU A 110 1.53 17.14 4.63
CA LEU A 110 0.11 17.28 4.98
C LEU A 110 -0.43 16.03 5.69
N LEU A 111 -0.09 14.85 5.15
CA LEU A 111 -0.52 13.57 5.71
C LEU A 111 0.19 13.22 7.03
N ASP A 112 1.46 13.60 7.19
CA ASP A 112 2.21 13.43 8.44
C ASP A 112 1.65 14.32 9.57
N ILE A 113 1.23 15.55 9.25
CA ILE A 113 0.53 16.42 10.21
C ILE A 113 -0.79 15.77 10.63
N ASN A 114 -1.58 15.24 9.68
CA ASN A 114 -2.82 14.53 10.00
C ASN A 114 -2.61 13.39 11.00
N GLU A 115 -1.65 12.51 10.71
CA GLU A 115 -1.31 11.37 11.57
C GLU A 115 -0.81 11.81 12.94
N THR A 116 -0.03 12.90 12.99
CA THR A 116 0.44 13.50 14.25
C THR A 116 -0.74 14.02 15.08
N CYS A 117 -1.67 14.75 14.45
CA CYS A 117 -2.88 15.26 15.10
C CYS A 117 -3.74 14.11 15.65
N LEU A 118 -3.98 13.05 14.86
CA LEU A 118 -4.75 11.88 15.29
C LEU A 118 -4.11 11.19 16.52
N ARG A 119 -2.81 10.89 16.42
CA ARG A 119 -2.06 10.20 17.49
C ARG A 119 -1.98 11.04 18.77
N SER A 120 -1.87 12.36 18.65
CA SER A 120 -1.89 13.27 19.82
C SER A 120 -3.20 13.18 20.62
N GLN A 121 -4.29 12.77 19.96
CA GLN A 121 -5.60 12.55 20.59
C GLN A 121 -5.87 11.06 20.87
N GLY A 122 -4.86 10.19 20.81
CA GLY A 122 -4.97 8.76 21.10
C GLY A 122 -5.69 7.95 20.03
N PHE A 123 -5.80 8.46 18.80
CA PHE A 123 -6.26 7.69 17.65
C PHE A 123 -5.04 7.11 16.92
N PHE A 124 -4.63 5.90 17.33
CA PHE A 124 -3.45 5.22 16.76
C PHE A 124 -3.75 4.41 15.50
N ASP A 125 -4.97 3.88 15.40
CA ASP A 125 -5.48 3.21 14.21
C ASP A 125 -7.00 3.35 14.18
N LEU A 126 -7.51 4.30 13.41
CA LEU A 126 -8.96 4.45 13.25
C LEU A 126 -9.54 3.27 12.47
N TRP A 127 -8.82 2.74 11.47
CA TRP A 127 -9.34 1.78 10.50
C TRP A 127 -9.23 0.32 10.93
N LYS A 128 -8.56 0.02 12.04
CA LYS A 128 -8.29 -1.35 12.51
C LYS A 128 -9.44 -2.33 12.34
N LYS A 129 -10.64 -1.98 12.82
CA LYS A 129 -11.84 -2.85 12.74
C LYS A 129 -12.26 -3.09 11.28
N GLN A 130 -12.25 -2.04 10.48
CA GLN A 130 -12.60 -2.09 9.06
C GLN A 130 -11.57 -2.88 8.25
N LYS A 131 -10.27 -2.60 8.45
CA LYS A 131 -9.17 -3.37 7.82
C LYS A 131 -9.33 -4.85 8.12
N LYS A 132 -9.56 -5.22 9.38
CA LYS A 132 -9.80 -6.62 9.75
C LYS A 132 -11.01 -7.22 9.04
N TYR A 133 -12.14 -6.53 9.05
CA TYR A 133 -13.34 -6.98 8.36
C TYR A 133 -13.11 -7.19 6.85
N GLU A 134 -12.43 -6.24 6.20
CA GLU A 134 -12.11 -6.31 4.77
C GLU A 134 -11.12 -7.46 4.47
N ASN A 135 -10.10 -7.64 5.31
CA ASN A 135 -9.14 -8.74 5.21
C ASN A 135 -9.85 -10.10 5.32
N ASP A 136 -10.67 -10.28 6.35
CA ASP A 136 -11.41 -11.53 6.59
C ASP A 136 -12.39 -11.82 5.43
N SER A 137 -13.09 -10.79 4.94
CA SER A 137 -14.01 -10.90 3.80
C SER A 137 -13.29 -11.25 2.50
N ALA A 138 -12.12 -10.65 2.25
CA ALA A 138 -11.32 -10.93 1.08
C ALA A 138 -10.70 -12.34 1.15
N LEU A 139 -10.22 -12.77 2.32
CA LEU A 139 -9.68 -14.12 2.53
C LEU A 139 -10.72 -15.20 2.23
N ALA A 140 -11.98 -14.95 2.58
CA ALA A 140 -13.08 -15.89 2.29
C ALA A 140 -13.27 -16.17 0.79
N THR A 141 -12.81 -15.29 -0.10
CA THR A 141 -12.94 -15.44 -1.57
C THR A 141 -11.61 -15.73 -2.27
N LEU A 142 -10.50 -15.76 -1.52
CA LEU A 142 -9.15 -15.99 -2.07
C LEU A 142 -9.04 -17.32 -2.82
N ALA A 143 -9.58 -18.41 -2.26
CA ALA A 143 -9.53 -19.72 -2.90
C ALA A 143 -10.14 -19.73 -4.30
N THR A 144 -11.31 -19.10 -4.44
CA THR A 144 -12.03 -18.95 -5.71
C THR A 144 -11.20 -18.15 -6.70
N ARG A 145 -10.66 -16.99 -6.29
CA ARG A 145 -9.82 -16.16 -7.15
C ARG A 145 -8.58 -16.90 -7.64
N LEU A 146 -7.92 -17.68 -6.78
CA LEU A 146 -6.77 -18.49 -7.18
C LEU A 146 -7.15 -19.57 -8.20
N ALA A 147 -8.27 -20.26 -8.01
CA ALA A 147 -8.75 -21.28 -8.93
C ALA A 147 -9.09 -20.72 -10.32
N GLU A 148 -9.70 -19.52 -10.38
CA GLU A 148 -9.98 -18.83 -11.64
C GLU A 148 -8.71 -18.49 -12.41
N LEU A 149 -7.68 -17.99 -11.72
CA LEU A 149 -6.39 -17.67 -12.32
C LEU A 149 -5.67 -18.94 -12.82
N ASP A 150 -5.74 -20.02 -12.06
CA ASP A 150 -5.14 -21.32 -12.45
C ASP A 150 -5.85 -21.93 -13.66
N ALA A 151 -7.16 -21.70 -13.82
CA ALA A 151 -7.96 -22.17 -14.94
C ALA A 151 -7.65 -21.47 -16.28
N LEU A 152 -6.95 -20.32 -16.25
CA LEU A 152 -6.52 -19.65 -17.47
C LEU A 152 -5.48 -20.51 -18.21
N PRO A 153 -5.71 -20.84 -19.50
CA PRO A 153 -4.85 -21.77 -20.23
C PRO A 153 -3.52 -21.16 -20.67
N ASP A 154 -3.49 -19.86 -20.92
CA ASP A 154 -2.33 -19.12 -21.40
C ASP A 154 -1.62 -18.40 -20.25
N ASP A 155 -0.31 -18.62 -20.11
CA ASP A 155 0.47 -18.04 -19.01
C ASP A 155 0.56 -16.52 -19.12
N ARG A 156 0.66 -15.99 -20.35
CA ARG A 156 0.72 -14.55 -20.57
C ARG A 156 -0.61 -13.89 -20.20
N GLN A 157 -1.74 -14.49 -20.60
CA GLN A 157 -3.08 -14.05 -20.20
C GLN A 157 -3.26 -14.13 -18.68
N ARG A 158 -2.75 -15.18 -18.03
CA ARG A 158 -2.77 -15.30 -16.57
C ARG A 158 -2.03 -14.14 -15.90
N TRP A 159 -0.83 -13.79 -16.36
CA TRP A 159 -0.10 -12.63 -15.84
C TRP A 159 -0.83 -11.31 -16.10
N ILE A 160 -1.43 -11.12 -17.28
CA ILE A 160 -2.24 -9.93 -17.55
C ILE A 160 -3.39 -9.82 -16.55
N GLU A 161 -4.10 -10.92 -16.27
CA GLU A 161 -5.22 -10.93 -15.33
C GLU A 161 -4.78 -10.74 -13.87
N ILE A 162 -3.62 -11.28 -13.49
CA ILE A 162 -2.99 -11.01 -12.18
C ILE A 162 -2.69 -9.51 -12.03
N ILE A 163 -2.06 -8.87 -13.03
CA ILE A 163 -1.73 -7.45 -12.97
C ILE A 163 -2.98 -6.58 -12.99
N ARG A 164 -4.03 -6.97 -13.73
CA ARG A 164 -5.34 -6.33 -13.61
C ARG A 164 -5.89 -6.43 -12.19
N GLY A 165 -5.73 -7.59 -11.54
CA GLY A 165 -6.10 -7.79 -10.13
C GLY A 165 -5.36 -6.84 -9.18
N VAL A 166 -4.04 -6.67 -9.35
CA VAL A 166 -3.22 -5.71 -8.58
C VAL A 166 -3.76 -4.29 -8.74
N LEU A 167 -4.02 -3.86 -9.99
CA LEU A 167 -4.55 -2.51 -10.25
C LEU A 167 -5.98 -2.31 -9.72
N ALA A 168 -6.85 -3.34 -9.81
CA ALA A 168 -8.23 -3.28 -9.31
C ALA A 168 -8.25 -3.23 -7.79
N GLY A 169 -7.43 -4.05 -7.14
CA GLY A 169 -7.34 -4.11 -5.68
C GLY A 169 -6.94 -2.77 -5.08
N ASN A 170 -6.00 -2.06 -5.71
CA ASN A 170 -5.58 -0.73 -5.26
C ASN A 170 -6.67 0.35 -5.41
N MET A 171 -7.77 0.09 -6.11
CA MET A 171 -8.89 1.05 -6.19
C MET A 171 -9.61 1.20 -4.85
N PHE A 172 -9.43 0.25 -3.91
CA PHE A 172 -10.07 0.25 -2.60
C PHE A 172 -9.31 1.12 -1.58
N ASP A 173 -9.07 2.38 -1.96
CA ASP A 173 -8.34 3.37 -1.16
C ASP A 173 -9.33 4.32 -0.45
N TRP A 174 -9.30 4.31 0.89
CA TRP A 174 -10.16 5.17 1.71
C TRP A 174 -9.68 6.63 1.75
N GLY A 175 -8.45 6.93 1.35
CA GLY A 175 -7.93 8.28 1.14
C GLY A 175 -8.40 8.92 -0.17
N ALA A 176 -8.80 8.13 -1.17
CA ALA A 176 -9.18 8.64 -2.49
C ALA A 176 -10.64 9.11 -2.56
N GLN A 177 -10.86 10.41 -2.84
CA GLN A 177 -12.21 10.96 -3.05
C GLN A 177 -12.91 10.39 -4.29
N ALA A 178 -12.14 9.98 -5.31
CA ALA A 178 -12.66 9.55 -6.60
C ALA A 178 -13.23 8.13 -6.62
N VAL A 179 -13.07 7.35 -5.54
CA VAL A 179 -13.31 5.90 -5.55
C VAL A 179 -14.33 5.44 -4.51
N THR A 180 -15.01 6.37 -3.85
CA THR A 180 -16.01 6.08 -2.81
C THR A 180 -17.17 5.19 -3.27
N SER A 181 -17.53 5.21 -4.55
CA SER A 181 -18.57 4.33 -5.11
C SER A 181 -18.14 2.86 -5.28
N ILE A 182 -16.85 2.57 -5.20
CA ILE A 182 -16.28 1.21 -5.37
C ILE A 182 -16.02 0.56 -4.00
N LEU A 183 -15.88 1.34 -2.92
CA LEU A 183 -15.57 0.81 -1.59
C LEU A 183 -16.58 -0.22 -1.05
N ASN A 184 -17.81 -0.23 -1.57
CA ASN A 184 -18.84 -1.21 -1.22
C ASN A 184 -18.96 -2.38 -2.23
N SER A 185 -18.06 -2.48 -3.21
CA SER A 185 -18.08 -3.51 -4.27
C SER A 185 -16.93 -4.52 -4.12
N GLY A 186 -16.93 -5.60 -4.89
CA GLY A 186 -15.86 -6.59 -4.88
C GLY A 186 -14.80 -6.34 -5.96
N LEU A 187 -13.79 -7.21 -6.01
CA LEU A 187 -12.72 -7.15 -7.01
C LEU A 187 -13.26 -7.12 -8.44
N TYR A 188 -14.32 -7.89 -8.74
CA TYR A 188 -14.84 -8.05 -10.10
C TYR A 188 -15.46 -6.76 -10.64
N GLU A 189 -16.22 -6.03 -9.82
CA GLU A 189 -16.74 -4.72 -10.20
C GLU A 189 -15.61 -3.71 -10.39
N ALA A 190 -14.54 -3.79 -9.60
CA ALA A 190 -13.36 -2.96 -9.78
C ALA A 190 -12.62 -3.29 -11.10
N LEU A 191 -12.49 -4.58 -11.45
CA LEU A 191 -11.88 -5.03 -12.71
C LEU A 191 -12.60 -4.48 -13.96
N GLU A 192 -13.91 -4.28 -13.89
CA GLU A 192 -14.71 -3.66 -14.96
C GLU A 192 -14.48 -2.14 -15.10
N LYS A 193 -14.07 -1.49 -14.00
CA LYS A 193 -13.85 -0.04 -13.94
C LYS A 193 -12.43 0.40 -14.27
N ILE A 194 -11.46 -0.52 -14.27
CA ILE A 194 -10.10 -0.22 -14.75
C ILE A 194 -10.16 0.23 -16.21
N GLN A 195 -9.44 1.31 -16.53
CA GLN A 195 -9.29 1.76 -17.91
C GLN A 195 -8.68 0.66 -18.80
N LYS A 196 -9.22 0.52 -20.01
CA LYS A 196 -8.64 -0.39 -21.01
C LYS A 196 -7.23 0.06 -21.38
N ARG A 197 -6.36 -0.90 -21.68
CA ARG A 197 -5.01 -0.64 -22.20
C ARG A 197 -5.09 0.09 -23.56
N PRO A 198 -4.10 0.94 -23.90
CA PRO A 198 -2.91 1.25 -23.10
C PRO A 198 -3.24 2.17 -21.92
N TRP A 199 -2.62 1.88 -20.77
CA TRP A 199 -2.66 2.80 -19.62
C TRP A 199 -1.77 4.02 -19.86
N LEU A 200 -1.93 5.05 -19.02
CA LEU A 200 -1.13 6.28 -19.09
C LEU A 200 0.38 5.99 -19.13
N TYR A 201 0.81 5.05 -18.30
CA TYR A 201 2.15 4.46 -18.34
C TYR A 201 1.99 2.94 -18.38
N ASP A 202 2.16 2.35 -19.55
CA ASP A 202 1.94 0.92 -19.78
C ASP A 202 3.26 0.23 -20.14
N GLY A 203 3.90 -0.35 -19.12
CA GLY A 203 5.12 -1.16 -19.27
C GLY A 203 4.87 -2.66 -19.28
N LEU A 204 3.61 -3.11 -19.32
CA LEU A 204 3.25 -4.50 -19.03
C LEU A 204 3.86 -5.47 -20.04
N ASP A 205 3.69 -5.23 -21.34
CA ASP A 205 4.21 -6.16 -22.36
C ASP A 205 5.72 -6.30 -22.30
N LYS A 206 6.44 -5.18 -22.13
CA LYS A 206 7.91 -5.19 -21.97
C LYS A 206 8.35 -5.96 -20.73
N TRP A 207 7.60 -5.86 -19.63
CA TRP A 207 7.88 -6.61 -18.41
C TRP A 207 7.59 -8.11 -18.59
N LEU A 208 6.47 -8.47 -19.22
CA LEU A 208 6.13 -9.88 -19.53
C LEU A 208 7.17 -10.52 -20.44
N ASP A 209 7.63 -9.83 -21.48
CA ASP A 209 8.67 -10.35 -22.39
C ASP A 209 10.00 -10.65 -21.67
N LYS A 210 10.31 -9.88 -20.62
CA LYS A 210 11.46 -10.13 -19.75
C LYS A 210 11.18 -11.28 -18.78
N LEU A 211 9.98 -11.32 -18.21
CA LEU A 211 9.55 -12.36 -17.27
C LEU A 211 9.58 -13.74 -17.94
N GLU A 212 9.10 -13.88 -19.18
CA GLU A 212 9.16 -15.14 -19.94
C GLU A 212 10.59 -15.68 -20.11
N LYS A 213 11.58 -14.78 -20.21
CA LYS A 213 12.99 -15.13 -20.46
C LYS A 213 13.82 -15.29 -19.20
N THR A 214 13.34 -14.78 -18.05
CA THR A 214 14.15 -14.68 -16.84
C THR A 214 13.36 -15.02 -15.58
N VAL A 215 14.01 -15.75 -14.67
CA VAL A 215 13.52 -15.96 -13.30
C VAL A 215 14.27 -15.02 -12.38
N HIS A 216 13.52 -14.25 -11.59
CA HIS A 216 14.09 -13.32 -10.64
C HIS A 216 14.46 -14.12 -9.38
N HIS A 217 15.63 -13.87 -8.79
CA HIS A 217 15.99 -14.56 -7.55
C HIS A 217 15.10 -14.10 -6.39
N CYS A 218 14.86 -12.80 -6.31
CA CYS A 218 14.10 -12.16 -5.26
C CYS A 218 13.28 -10.98 -5.81
N ALA A 219 12.10 -10.76 -5.26
CA ALA A 219 11.27 -9.59 -5.48
C ALA A 219 10.94 -8.93 -4.13
N ALA A 220 11.19 -7.63 -4.02
CA ALA A 220 10.65 -6.81 -2.93
C ALA A 220 9.36 -6.14 -3.42
N VAL A 221 8.26 -6.31 -2.68
CA VAL A 221 6.94 -5.78 -3.00
C VAL A 221 6.52 -4.87 -1.86
N PHE A 222 6.49 -3.57 -2.12
CA PHE A 222 5.95 -2.58 -1.19
C PHE A 222 4.42 -2.60 -1.33
N VAL A 223 3.75 -3.03 -0.28
CA VAL A 223 2.30 -3.18 -0.26
C VAL A 223 1.63 -1.91 0.23
N ASP A 224 0.38 -1.72 -0.20
CA ASP A 224 -0.40 -0.51 0.06
C ASP A 224 -1.57 -0.85 1.00
N ASN A 225 -2.75 -1.14 0.47
CA ASN A 225 -3.98 -1.22 1.25
C ASN A 225 -4.27 -2.61 1.84
N SER A 226 -5.01 -2.63 2.95
CA SER A 226 -5.69 -3.84 3.45
C SER A 226 -6.84 -4.27 2.54
N GLY A 227 -7.41 -5.44 2.82
CA GLY A 227 -8.61 -5.96 2.16
C GLY A 227 -8.33 -6.51 0.76
N VAL A 228 -9.15 -6.08 -0.21
CA VAL A 228 -9.13 -6.59 -1.59
C VAL A 228 -7.76 -6.40 -2.24
N ASP A 229 -7.08 -5.29 -1.96
CA ASP A 229 -5.76 -4.97 -2.50
C ASP A 229 -4.73 -6.05 -2.15
N ILE A 230 -4.35 -6.13 -0.87
CA ILE A 230 -3.38 -7.12 -0.42
C ILE A 230 -3.85 -8.56 -0.69
N VAL A 231 -5.11 -8.90 -0.36
CA VAL A 231 -5.55 -10.30 -0.38
C VAL A 231 -5.86 -10.82 -1.79
N LEU A 232 -6.57 -10.05 -2.62
CA LEU A 232 -7.06 -10.53 -3.92
C LEU A 232 -6.29 -9.95 -5.12
N GLY A 233 -5.51 -8.90 -4.92
CA GLY A 233 -4.57 -8.35 -5.90
C GLY A 233 -3.15 -8.87 -5.68
N ILE A 234 -2.55 -8.51 -4.55
CA ILE A 234 -1.12 -8.75 -4.29
C ILE A 234 -0.81 -10.21 -3.96
N LEU A 235 -1.56 -10.91 -3.10
CA LEU A 235 -1.23 -12.31 -2.78
C LEU A 235 -1.28 -13.25 -4.00
N PRO A 236 -2.23 -13.14 -4.95
CA PRO A 236 -2.16 -13.90 -6.20
C PRO A 236 -0.92 -13.57 -7.04
N PHE A 237 -0.50 -12.31 -7.08
CA PHE A 237 0.74 -11.88 -7.72
C PHE A 237 1.99 -12.49 -7.04
N VAL A 238 2.05 -12.44 -5.71
CA VAL A 238 3.12 -13.05 -4.90
C VAL A 238 3.17 -14.56 -5.14
N ARG A 239 2.02 -15.23 -5.11
CA ARG A 239 1.93 -16.67 -5.42
C ARG A 239 2.48 -16.99 -6.79
N ALA A 240 2.18 -16.19 -7.81
CA ALA A 240 2.68 -16.41 -9.16
C ALA A 240 4.20 -16.21 -9.27
N LEU A 241 4.79 -15.30 -8.51
CA LEU A 241 6.24 -15.16 -8.39
C LEU A 241 6.88 -16.38 -7.70
N LEU A 242 6.28 -16.85 -6.60
CA LEU A 242 6.75 -18.03 -5.87
C LEU A 242 6.71 -19.30 -6.72
N LEU A 243 5.65 -19.50 -7.51
CA LEU A 243 5.54 -20.62 -8.47
C LEU A 243 6.64 -20.61 -9.53
N ARG A 244 7.23 -19.45 -9.82
CA ARG A 244 8.38 -19.32 -10.72
C ARG A 244 9.73 -19.54 -10.01
N GLY A 245 9.73 -19.78 -8.70
CA GLY A 245 10.94 -19.91 -7.88
C GLY A 245 11.56 -18.56 -7.47
N THR A 246 10.79 -17.46 -7.52
CA THR A 246 11.24 -16.14 -7.04
C THR A 246 10.90 -16.01 -5.56
N GLY A 247 11.91 -15.79 -4.70
CA GLY A 247 11.67 -15.43 -3.30
C GLY A 247 11.02 -14.04 -3.19
N VAL A 248 10.15 -13.83 -2.22
CA VAL A 248 9.38 -12.58 -2.09
C VAL A 248 9.51 -11.96 -0.70
N ILE A 249 9.86 -10.68 -0.67
CA ILE A 249 9.86 -9.83 0.54
C ILE A 249 8.66 -8.89 0.41
N LEU A 250 7.64 -9.05 1.26
CA LEU A 250 6.56 -8.08 1.36
C LEU A 250 6.94 -7.01 2.37
N CYS A 251 7.00 -5.76 1.91
CA CYS A 251 7.39 -4.59 2.70
C CYS A 251 6.14 -3.77 3.04
N ALA A 252 5.77 -3.72 4.31
CA ALA A 252 4.56 -3.07 4.80
C ALA A 252 4.88 -1.99 5.85
N ASN A 253 3.94 -1.08 6.11
CA ASN A 253 4.16 0.02 7.06
C ASN A 253 4.43 -0.50 8.48
N GLU A 254 5.25 0.23 9.24
CA GLU A 254 5.48 -0.06 10.66
C GLU A 254 4.31 0.45 11.51
N TRP A 255 3.75 1.60 11.15
CA TRP A 255 2.62 2.21 11.86
C TRP A 255 1.40 2.31 10.96
N PRO A 256 0.19 2.18 11.53
CA PRO A 256 -1.05 2.44 10.80
C PRO A 256 -1.07 3.86 10.23
N ALA A 257 -1.51 3.95 8.99
CA ALA A 257 -1.82 5.17 8.28
C ALA A 257 -2.96 4.85 7.31
N LEU A 258 -4.09 5.56 7.41
CA LEU A 258 -5.28 5.22 6.62
C LEU A 258 -5.63 3.71 6.70
N ASN A 259 -5.97 3.11 5.56
CA ASN A 259 -6.25 1.69 5.43
C ASN A 259 -5.03 0.88 4.94
N ASP A 260 -3.83 1.45 4.97
CA ASP A 260 -2.59 0.75 4.64
C ASP A 260 -2.42 -0.46 5.57
N VAL A 261 -1.91 -1.55 5.01
CA VAL A 261 -1.58 -2.75 5.79
C VAL A 261 -0.26 -2.54 6.54
N THR A 262 -0.26 -2.84 7.83
CA THR A 262 0.98 -2.87 8.63
C THR A 262 1.69 -4.20 8.51
N ASN A 263 2.99 -4.26 8.82
CA ASN A 263 3.75 -5.51 8.85
C ASN A 263 3.14 -6.55 9.80
N VAL A 264 2.64 -6.15 10.96
CA VAL A 264 1.99 -7.06 11.91
C VAL A 264 0.67 -7.60 11.35
N GLU A 265 -0.17 -6.74 10.79
CA GLU A 265 -1.43 -7.17 10.15
C GLU A 265 -1.18 -8.06 8.94
N LEU A 266 -0.10 -7.80 8.18
CA LEU A 266 0.27 -8.61 7.04
C LEU A 266 0.69 -10.03 7.45
N GLU A 267 1.38 -10.19 8.58
CA GLU A 267 1.69 -11.52 9.12
C GLU A 267 0.41 -12.30 9.45
N GLU A 268 -0.60 -11.66 10.06
CA GLU A 268 -1.90 -12.27 10.33
C GLU A 268 -2.64 -12.67 9.04
N ILE A 269 -2.63 -11.79 8.02
CA ILE A 269 -3.22 -12.06 6.70
C ILE A 269 -2.53 -13.26 6.05
N LEU A 270 -1.19 -13.32 6.09
CA LEU A 270 -0.42 -14.43 5.52
C LEU A 270 -0.66 -15.75 6.25
N GLN A 271 -0.85 -15.72 7.57
CA GLN A 271 -1.28 -16.90 8.31
C GLN A 271 -2.64 -17.40 7.81
N GLY A 272 -3.63 -16.52 7.66
CA GLY A 272 -4.93 -16.85 7.07
C GLY A 272 -4.80 -17.44 5.66
N ALA A 273 -4.02 -16.78 4.80
CA ALA A 273 -3.77 -17.22 3.43
C ALA A 273 -3.03 -18.57 3.35
N SER A 274 -2.18 -18.89 4.33
CA SER A 274 -1.45 -20.17 4.39
C SER A 274 -2.38 -21.37 4.58
N HIS A 275 -3.52 -21.19 5.23
CA HIS A 275 -4.54 -22.23 5.37
C HIS A 275 -5.32 -22.47 4.07
N ILE A 276 -5.30 -21.50 3.15
CA ILE A 276 -6.03 -21.52 1.88
C ILE A 276 -5.12 -21.97 0.73
N CYS A 277 -3.87 -21.51 0.73
CA CYS A 277 -2.94 -21.70 -0.39
C CYS A 277 -1.69 -22.49 0.04
N PRO A 278 -1.53 -23.74 -0.43
CA PRO A 278 -0.35 -24.55 -0.12
C PRO A 278 0.98 -23.93 -0.56
N ILE A 279 0.98 -23.12 -1.64
CA ILE A 279 2.19 -22.45 -2.13
C ILE A 279 2.65 -21.37 -1.15
N ILE A 280 1.72 -20.56 -0.64
CA ILE A 280 2.02 -19.53 0.38
C ILE A 280 2.48 -20.22 1.67
N SER A 281 1.78 -21.28 2.10
CA SER A 281 2.15 -22.08 3.28
C SER A 281 3.58 -22.63 3.20
N ALA A 282 3.94 -23.23 2.06
CA ALA A 282 5.28 -23.76 1.84
C ALA A 282 6.33 -22.64 1.84
N ALA A 283 6.08 -21.53 1.14
CA ALA A 283 7.02 -20.41 1.05
C ALA A 283 7.28 -19.72 2.39
N LEU A 284 6.26 -19.59 3.24
CA LEU A 284 6.43 -19.12 4.62
C LEU A 284 7.31 -20.07 5.43
N SER A 285 7.10 -21.38 5.27
CA SER A 285 7.84 -22.41 6.01
C SER A 285 9.31 -22.51 5.59
N THR A 286 9.61 -22.29 4.30
CA THR A 286 10.97 -22.32 3.76
C THR A 286 11.71 -20.99 3.90
N GLY A 287 11.00 -19.91 4.21
CA GLY A 287 11.54 -18.54 4.25
C GLY A 287 11.69 -17.92 2.86
N ASP A 288 11.05 -18.48 1.83
CA ASP A 288 10.98 -17.92 0.48
C ASP A 288 9.91 -16.80 0.37
N LEU A 289 9.03 -16.68 1.36
CA LEU A 289 8.13 -15.54 1.55
C LEU A 289 8.33 -14.97 2.95
N VAL A 290 8.70 -13.69 3.04
CA VAL A 290 8.92 -13.00 4.33
C VAL A 290 8.27 -11.64 4.36
N VAL A 291 7.85 -11.21 5.55
CA VAL A 291 7.38 -9.85 5.82
C VAL A 291 8.53 -9.01 6.36
N ARG A 292 8.62 -7.76 5.92
CA ARG A 292 9.52 -6.75 6.47
C ARG A 292 8.77 -5.45 6.70
N SER A 293 9.15 -4.77 7.78
CA SER A 293 8.74 -3.40 7.99
C SER A 293 9.49 -2.48 7.01
N SER A 294 8.75 -1.59 6.37
CA SER A 294 9.30 -0.48 5.58
C SER A 294 9.80 0.67 6.46
N GLY A 295 9.52 0.65 7.78
CA GLY A 295 9.79 1.75 8.70
C GLY A 295 8.86 2.95 8.55
N GLN A 296 7.96 2.94 7.55
CA GLN A 296 7.07 4.06 7.26
C GLN A 296 5.97 4.17 8.31
N ARG A 297 5.56 5.42 8.58
CA ARG A 297 4.51 5.77 9.54
C ARG A 297 3.37 6.56 8.93
N GLY A 298 3.41 6.80 7.63
CA GLY A 298 2.44 7.55 6.86
C GLY A 298 2.22 6.83 5.53
N PRO A 299 1.23 7.26 4.74
CA PRO A 299 0.82 6.57 3.52
C PRO A 299 1.75 6.81 2.33
N CYS A 300 2.81 7.60 2.52
CA CYS A 300 3.78 7.87 1.48
C CYS A 300 5.07 7.09 1.74
N LEU A 301 5.60 6.42 0.71
CA LEU A 301 6.87 5.70 0.79
C LEU A 301 8.05 6.65 0.54
N ASP A 302 9.02 6.69 1.45
CA ASP A 302 10.34 7.28 1.19
C ASP A 302 11.41 6.18 1.19
N LEU A 303 11.94 5.86 0.01
CA LEU A 303 12.94 4.81 -0.15
C LEU A 303 14.29 5.14 0.53
N ARG A 304 14.53 6.40 0.94
CA ARG A 304 15.75 6.80 1.66
C ARG A 304 15.72 6.38 3.12
N THR A 305 14.53 6.13 3.67
CA THR A 305 14.32 5.90 5.11
C THR A 305 13.81 4.50 5.40
N ILE A 306 13.94 3.57 4.45
CA ILE A 306 13.54 2.17 4.67
C ILE A 306 14.35 1.59 5.82
N SER A 307 13.66 0.92 6.74
CA SER A 307 14.29 0.33 7.91
C SER A 307 15.23 -0.81 7.55
N ASP A 308 16.47 -0.72 8.03
CA ASP A 308 17.52 -1.74 7.87
C ASP A 308 17.42 -2.91 8.85
N TYR A 309 16.21 -3.32 9.25
CA TYR A 309 16.07 -4.46 10.16
C TYR A 309 16.42 -5.77 9.44
N ALA A 310 17.72 -6.06 9.37
CA ALA A 310 18.23 -7.42 9.46
C ALA A 310 17.90 -7.91 10.87
N LEU A 311 17.01 -8.90 10.96
CA LEU A 311 16.80 -9.62 12.22
C LEU A 311 18.15 -10.16 12.69
N LYS A 312 18.51 -9.84 13.94
CA LYS A 312 19.61 -10.51 14.65
C LYS A 312 19.32 -12.00 14.84
#